data_AF-A0A7R6W5V0-F1
#
_entry.id   AF-A0A7R6W5V0-F1
#
_cell.length_a   1.000
_cell.length_b   1.000
_cell.length_c   1.000
_cell.angle_alpha   90.00
_cell.angle_beta   90.00
_cell.angle_gamma   90.00
#
_symmetry.space_group_name_H-M   'P 1'
#
loop_
_entity.id
_entity.type
_entity.pdbx_description
1 polymer ?
#
loop_
_entity_poly.entity_id
_entity_poly.type
_entity_poly.pdbx_seq_one_letter_code
_entity_poly.pdbx_strand_id
1 'polypeptide(L)'
;MEMVLVLFLVGLMASATLMLTEGVEDQAKYDETKRRMNVIRKAIVGDPTRTINGGPEISGFVADMGRLPLCIAELLELGDEITPATDPKTYESPCDDSITISAWAIDATVGVGYGWRGSYISVLPEGDGVLRFRDGYGNSDALGSSMPNFGWSYAIIADALGGDETRVDLNSNGFNSTDATGDISASQLVVKDDWQISSITVNFINQNANSKPDSEVKLILRIYNSETEYVDGDSVTLAQDAIPAGGQRQETFNFDGSNGVAIGTRAYALVCYEEFSDADDYEVYDGDCVSGNGETSSANIRALTIAPRQSFTVEWITP
;
A
#
# COMPACT_ATOMS: atom_id res chain seq x y z
N MET A 1 14.38 66.94 20.10
CA MET A 1 13.51 66.61 18.95
C MET A 1 14.09 65.54 18.03
N GLU A 2 15.41 65.32 18.04
CA GLU A 2 16.07 64.34 17.15
C GLU A 2 15.69 62.87 17.45
N MET A 3 15.64 62.48 18.73
CA MET A 3 15.20 61.12 19.09
C MET A 3 13.74 60.82 18.72
N VAL A 4 12.86 61.81 18.72
CA VAL A 4 11.44 61.62 18.35
C VAL A 4 11.30 61.39 16.84
N LEU A 5 12.10 62.09 16.05
CA LEU A 5 12.12 61.94 14.60
C LEU A 5 12.67 60.57 14.18
N VAL A 6 13.71 60.08 14.86
CA VAL A 6 14.26 58.74 14.60
C VAL A 6 13.26 57.65 14.94
N LEU A 7 12.58 57.72 16.09
CA LEU A 7 11.55 56.74 16.45
C LEU A 7 10.36 56.74 15.47
N PHE A 8 9.97 57.92 14.99
CA PHE A 8 8.94 58.05 13.96
C PHE A 8 9.36 57.38 12.64
N LEU A 9 10.60 57.60 12.21
CA LEU A 9 11.13 57.03 10.97
C LEU A 9 11.30 55.50 11.07
N VAL A 10 11.80 54.99 12.20
CA VAL A 10 11.91 53.55 12.46
C VAL A 10 10.53 52.90 12.52
N GLY A 11 9.53 53.55 13.14
CA GLY A 11 8.16 53.06 13.17
C GLY A 11 7.51 52.96 11.78
N LEU A 12 7.73 53.96 10.92
CA LEU A 12 7.25 53.92 9.54
C LEU A 12 7.94 52.83 8.71
N MET A 13 9.26 52.67 8.86
CA MET A 13 10.00 51.61 8.16
C MET A 13 9.54 50.23 8.63
N ALA A 14 9.37 50.02 9.94
CA ALA A 14 8.90 48.76 10.50
C ALA A 14 7.47 48.42 10.01
N SER A 15 6.57 49.41 9.95
CA SER A 15 5.21 49.21 9.43
C SER A 15 5.20 48.87 7.94
N ALA A 16 6.05 49.54 7.13
CA ALA A 16 6.17 49.25 5.71
C ALA A 16 6.76 47.86 5.46
N THR A 17 7.73 47.42 6.27
CA THR A 17 8.29 46.07 6.15
C THR A 17 7.27 44.98 6.51
N LEU A 18 6.42 45.20 7.51
CA LEU A 18 5.37 44.23 7.88
C LEU A 18 4.35 44.02 6.76
N MET A 19 3.94 45.11 6.08
CA MET A 19 3.03 45.03 4.93
C MET A 19 3.65 44.32 3.72
N LEU A 20 4.98 44.32 3.58
CA LEU A 20 5.68 43.62 2.50
C LEU A 20 5.90 42.12 2.79
N THR A 21 5.84 41.71 4.07
CA THR A 21 5.95 40.30 4.47
C THR A 21 4.60 39.61 4.62
N GLU A 22 3.52 40.39 4.74
CA GLU A 22 2.14 39.89 4.77
C GLU A 22 1.83 39.12 3.47
N GLY A 23 1.39 37.87 3.59
CA GLY A 23 1.10 36.96 2.47
C GLY A 23 2.30 36.15 1.93
N VAL A 24 3.55 36.59 2.11
CA VAL A 24 4.73 35.79 1.69
C VAL A 24 4.88 34.56 2.58
N GLU A 25 4.70 34.74 3.90
CA GLU A 25 4.72 33.64 4.85
C GLU A 25 3.59 32.63 4.59
N ASP A 26 2.39 33.12 4.27
CA ASP A 26 1.24 32.24 4.02
C ASP A 26 1.40 31.43 2.74
N GLN A 27 1.95 32.05 1.68
CA GLN A 27 2.30 31.34 0.46
C GLN A 27 3.37 30.27 0.72
N ALA A 28 4.40 30.60 1.52
CA ALA A 28 5.44 29.64 1.87
C ALA A 28 4.88 28.43 2.65
N LYS A 29 3.98 28.67 3.61
CA LYS A 29 3.29 27.60 4.36
C LYS A 29 2.41 26.75 3.45
N TYR A 30 1.68 27.39 2.54
CA TYR A 30 0.83 26.72 1.57
C TYR A 30 1.63 25.79 0.65
N ASP A 31 2.73 26.28 0.09
CA ASP A 31 3.61 25.52 -0.79
C ASP A 31 4.29 24.37 -0.03
N GLU A 32 4.69 24.60 1.22
CA GLU A 32 5.24 23.57 2.09
C GLU A 32 4.22 22.48 2.41
N THR A 33 2.97 22.82 2.72
CA THR A 33 1.91 21.84 2.94
C THR A 33 1.68 20.98 1.69
N LYS A 34 1.59 21.58 0.50
CA LYS A 34 1.48 20.83 -0.76
C LYS A 34 2.67 19.91 -0.99
N ARG A 35 3.88 20.38 -0.73
CA ARG A 35 5.11 19.57 -0.82
C ARG A 35 5.02 18.36 0.11
N ARG A 36 4.57 18.55 1.34
CA ARG A 36 4.42 17.48 2.35
C ARG A 36 3.32 16.49 2.00
N MET A 37 2.19 16.93 1.46
CA MET A 37 1.16 16.02 0.92
C MET A 37 1.73 15.11 -0.17
N ASN A 38 2.57 15.66 -1.05
CA ASN A 38 3.21 14.88 -2.10
C ASN A 38 4.24 13.89 -1.54
N VAL A 39 4.95 14.26 -0.47
CA VAL A 39 5.83 13.34 0.28
C VAL A 39 5.03 12.20 0.90
N ILE A 40 3.89 12.48 1.55
CA ILE A 40 3.00 11.44 2.11
C ILE A 40 2.54 10.50 1.00
N ARG A 41 2.05 11.04 -0.13
CA ARG A 41 1.63 10.21 -1.27
C ARG A 41 2.74 9.28 -1.74
N LYS A 42 3.96 9.80 -1.93
CA LYS A 42 5.12 9.00 -2.36
C LYS A 42 5.54 7.97 -1.31
N ALA A 43 5.39 8.27 -0.03
CA ALA A 43 5.66 7.31 1.03
C ALA A 43 4.65 6.16 1.03
N ILE A 44 3.38 6.43 0.69
CA ILE A 44 2.32 5.41 0.62
C ILE A 44 2.52 4.52 -0.62
N VAL A 45 2.52 5.07 -1.83
CA VAL A 45 2.47 4.29 -3.10
C VAL A 45 3.75 4.33 -3.93
N GLY A 46 4.80 5.00 -3.46
CA GLY A 46 6.04 5.19 -4.23
C GLY A 46 5.96 6.32 -5.24
N ASP A 47 7.07 6.50 -5.98
CA ASP A 47 7.16 7.47 -7.07
C ASP A 47 7.10 6.75 -8.43
N PRO A 48 5.95 6.79 -9.13
CA PRO A 48 5.79 6.06 -10.40
C PRO A 48 6.63 6.64 -11.55
N THR A 49 7.24 7.83 -11.36
CA THR A 49 8.12 8.44 -12.37
C THR A 49 9.54 7.89 -12.32
N ARG A 50 9.93 7.28 -11.20
CA ARG A 50 11.24 6.63 -11.09
C ARG A 50 11.17 5.29 -11.78
N THR A 51 12.19 4.99 -12.58
CA THR A 51 12.30 3.71 -13.26
C THR A 51 13.60 3.03 -12.89
N ILE A 52 13.54 1.72 -12.68
CA ILE A 52 14.70 0.84 -12.50
C ILE A 52 14.67 -0.14 -13.66
N ASN A 53 15.74 -0.17 -14.45
CA ASN A 53 15.86 -1.03 -15.62
C ASN A 53 14.69 -0.88 -16.64
N GLY A 54 14.13 0.32 -16.76
CA GLY A 54 13.05 0.63 -17.70
C GLY A 54 11.63 0.27 -17.22
N GLY A 55 11.49 -0.37 -16.05
CA GLY A 55 10.20 -0.55 -15.37
C GLY A 55 10.01 0.49 -14.25
N PRO A 56 8.76 0.81 -13.84
CA PRO A 56 8.51 1.69 -12.71
C PRO A 56 9.14 1.11 -11.42
N GLU A 57 9.73 1.97 -10.60
CA GLU A 57 10.23 1.62 -9.27
C GLU A 57 9.03 1.33 -8.36
N ILE A 58 8.94 0.09 -7.89
CA ILE A 58 7.91 -0.31 -6.93
C ILE A 58 8.49 -0.13 -5.54
N SER A 59 7.86 0.76 -4.77
CA SER A 59 8.32 1.17 -3.45
C SER A 59 7.16 1.76 -2.66
N GLY A 60 7.36 1.96 -1.37
CA GLY A 60 6.40 2.61 -0.48
C GLY A 60 5.69 1.61 0.42
N PHE A 61 4.94 2.15 1.38
CA PHE A 61 4.27 1.38 2.42
C PHE A 61 3.39 0.26 1.85
N VAL A 62 2.57 0.54 0.83
CA VAL A 62 1.66 -0.47 0.26
C VAL A 62 2.40 -1.60 -0.45
N ALA A 63 3.58 -1.32 -1.00
CA ALA A 63 4.37 -2.31 -1.72
C ALA A 63 4.93 -3.37 -0.77
N ASP A 64 5.34 -2.94 0.43
CA ASP A 64 5.95 -3.79 1.45
C ASP A 64 4.91 -4.41 2.41
N MET A 65 3.85 -3.65 2.76
CA MET A 65 2.83 -4.04 3.73
C MET A 65 1.56 -4.66 3.14
N GLY A 66 1.32 -4.51 1.84
CA GLY A 66 0.10 -5.02 1.18
C GLY A 66 -1.20 -4.28 1.53
N ARG A 67 -1.16 -3.24 2.35
CA ARG A 67 -2.31 -2.42 2.77
C ARG A 67 -1.97 -0.93 2.81
N LEU A 68 -2.99 -0.07 2.87
CA LEU A 68 -2.82 1.35 3.19
C LEU A 68 -2.41 1.55 4.66
N PRO A 69 -1.66 2.62 4.99
CA PRO A 69 -1.34 2.93 6.37
C PRO A 69 -2.57 3.48 7.08
N LEU A 70 -2.77 3.12 8.35
CA LEU A 70 -3.95 3.55 9.12
C LEU A 70 -3.85 5.03 9.56
N CYS A 71 -2.64 5.57 9.60
CA CYS A 71 -2.32 6.92 9.99
C CYS A 71 -0.94 7.34 9.43
N ILE A 72 -0.56 8.59 9.61
CA ILE A 72 0.75 9.08 9.17
C ILE A 72 1.89 8.48 10.00
N ALA A 73 1.71 8.20 11.29
CA ALA A 73 2.77 7.65 12.14
C ALA A 73 3.35 6.31 11.64
N GLU A 74 2.54 5.46 11.01
CA GLU A 74 3.02 4.21 10.37
C GLU A 74 4.03 4.45 9.24
N LEU A 75 4.05 5.64 8.64
CA LEU A 75 5.04 6.03 7.64
C LEU A 75 6.39 6.45 8.26
N LEU A 76 6.44 6.68 9.57
CA LEU A 76 7.60 7.17 10.30
C LEU A 76 8.23 6.08 11.16
N GLU A 77 7.41 5.28 11.87
CA GLU A 77 7.87 4.31 12.87
C GLU A 77 6.96 3.07 12.98
N LEU A 78 7.50 2.03 13.64
CA LEU A 78 6.87 0.71 13.82
C LEU A 78 5.92 0.61 15.01
N GLY A 79 6.04 1.52 15.99
CA GLY A 79 5.42 1.40 17.31
C GLY A 79 6.22 0.52 18.28
N ASP A 80 5.55 0.01 19.32
CA ASP A 80 6.18 -0.76 20.39
C ASP A 80 6.28 -2.26 20.05
N GLU A 81 7.40 -2.91 20.41
CA GLU A 81 7.60 -4.34 20.14
C GLU A 81 6.66 -5.21 20.99
N ILE A 82 5.90 -6.09 20.36
CA ILE A 82 4.98 -7.02 21.03
C ILE A 82 5.79 -8.06 21.81
N THR A 83 5.38 -8.31 23.06
CA THR A 83 5.99 -9.32 23.92
C THR A 83 5.09 -10.56 24.10
N PRO A 84 5.63 -11.79 24.04
CA PRO A 84 7.03 -12.15 23.81
C PRO A 84 7.47 -11.89 22.37
N ALA A 85 8.77 -11.61 22.18
CA ALA A 85 9.32 -11.35 20.86
C ALA A 85 9.12 -12.56 19.92
N THR A 86 8.63 -12.27 18.73
CA THR A 86 8.38 -13.19 17.61
C THR A 86 9.55 -13.18 16.62
N ASP A 87 9.59 -14.17 15.72
CA ASP A 87 10.51 -14.21 14.58
C ASP A 87 9.70 -14.44 13.29
N PRO A 88 9.58 -13.44 12.39
CA PRO A 88 10.15 -12.09 12.50
C PRO A 88 9.47 -11.27 13.60
N LYS A 89 10.18 -10.26 14.12
CA LYS A 89 9.68 -9.38 15.19
C LYS A 89 8.39 -8.69 14.78
N THR A 90 7.45 -8.60 15.71
CA THR A 90 6.16 -7.92 15.54
C THR A 90 6.02 -6.73 16.48
N TYR A 91 5.29 -5.72 16.03
CA TYR A 91 5.09 -4.44 16.70
C TYR A 91 3.61 -4.07 16.70
N GLU A 92 3.17 -3.32 17.71
CA GLU A 92 1.85 -2.70 17.75
C GLU A 92 1.85 -1.47 16.84
N SER A 93 0.84 -1.31 15.98
CA SER A 93 0.76 -0.13 15.12
C SER A 93 0.68 1.14 15.97
N PRO A 94 1.44 2.20 15.63
CA PRO A 94 1.32 3.49 16.32
C PRO A 94 -0.06 4.16 16.08
N CYS A 95 -0.88 3.63 15.17
CA CYS A 95 -2.23 4.11 14.91
C CYS A 95 -3.30 3.37 15.73
N ASP A 96 -3.10 2.07 15.96
CA ASP A 96 -4.08 1.14 16.54
C ASP A 96 -3.34 -0.07 17.13
N ASP A 97 -3.33 -0.19 18.46
CA ASP A 97 -2.61 -1.25 19.17
C ASP A 97 -3.15 -2.66 18.91
N SER A 98 -4.37 -2.78 18.36
CA SER A 98 -4.95 -4.06 17.95
C SER A 98 -4.36 -4.60 16.65
N ILE A 99 -3.65 -3.76 15.89
CA ILE A 99 -3.05 -4.10 14.60
C ILE A 99 -1.59 -4.44 14.78
N THR A 100 -1.24 -5.66 14.42
CA THR A 100 0.14 -6.14 14.44
C THR A 100 0.85 -5.82 13.12
N ILE A 101 2.07 -5.27 13.23
CA ILE A 101 2.97 -4.98 12.11
C ILE A 101 4.19 -5.88 12.25
N SER A 102 4.52 -6.66 11.22
CA SER A 102 5.80 -7.39 11.17
C SER A 102 6.93 -6.45 10.74
N ALA A 103 8.12 -6.59 11.34
CA ALA A 103 9.33 -6.05 10.76
C ALA A 103 9.63 -6.76 9.44
N TRP A 104 10.31 -6.06 8.54
CA TRP A 104 10.68 -6.62 7.24
C TRP A 104 11.45 -7.92 7.37
N ALA A 105 10.92 -8.95 6.72
CA ALA A 105 11.49 -10.26 6.64
C ALA A 105 11.26 -10.88 5.27
N ILE A 106 12.07 -11.87 4.91
CA ILE A 106 11.82 -12.73 3.77
C ILE A 106 11.14 -13.98 4.29
N ASP A 107 9.94 -14.24 3.82
CA ASP A 107 9.25 -15.48 4.09
C ASP A 107 9.97 -16.62 3.37
N ALA A 108 10.45 -17.62 4.12
CA ALA A 108 11.22 -18.73 3.55
C ALA A 108 10.33 -19.72 2.78
N THR A 109 9.04 -19.77 3.10
CA THR A 109 8.06 -20.68 2.50
C THR A 109 7.62 -20.16 1.14
N VAL A 110 7.32 -18.87 1.02
CA VAL A 110 6.88 -18.26 -0.25
C VAL A 110 7.99 -17.52 -1.01
N GLY A 111 9.12 -17.25 -0.37
CA GLY A 111 10.31 -16.63 -0.99
C GLY A 111 10.16 -15.14 -1.29
N VAL A 112 9.13 -14.47 -0.74
CA VAL A 112 8.90 -13.03 -0.92
C VAL A 112 9.12 -12.25 0.36
N GLY A 113 9.55 -10.99 0.20
CA GLY A 113 9.73 -10.07 1.32
C GLY A 113 8.41 -9.41 1.72
N TYR A 114 8.15 -9.29 3.01
CA TYR A 114 6.96 -8.68 3.57
C TYR A 114 7.26 -7.94 4.87
N GLY A 115 6.36 -7.05 5.27
CA GLY A 115 6.44 -6.30 6.52
C GLY A 115 7.07 -4.92 6.37
N TRP A 116 7.23 -4.21 7.47
CA TRP A 116 7.63 -2.82 7.46
C TRP A 116 9.14 -2.71 7.24
N ARG A 117 9.53 -2.06 6.14
CA ARG A 117 10.92 -2.03 5.67
C ARG A 117 11.74 -0.85 6.18
N GLY A 118 11.11 0.16 6.75
CA GLY A 118 11.80 1.35 7.23
C GLY A 118 10.88 2.56 7.27
N SER A 119 11.39 3.65 7.84
CA SER A 119 10.69 4.93 7.77
C SER A 119 10.54 5.35 6.30
N TYR A 120 9.30 5.38 5.83
CA TYR A 120 8.98 5.81 4.46
C TYR A 120 9.05 7.34 4.33
N ILE A 121 8.96 8.06 5.43
CA ILE A 121 9.23 9.50 5.54
C ILE A 121 10.38 9.71 6.51
N SER A 122 11.45 10.35 6.04
CA SER A 122 12.56 10.76 6.90
C SER A 122 12.27 12.12 7.54
N VAL A 123 12.20 12.15 8.86
CA VAL A 123 12.07 13.37 9.66
C VAL A 123 13.14 13.43 10.75
N LEU A 124 13.49 14.65 11.15
CA LEU A 124 14.25 14.86 12.38
C LEU A 124 13.25 14.98 13.55
N PRO A 125 13.60 14.47 14.74
CA PRO A 125 12.78 14.67 15.91
C PRO A 125 12.67 16.17 16.24
N GLU A 126 11.52 16.57 16.77
CA GLU A 126 11.32 17.93 17.28
C GLU A 126 12.11 18.14 18.59
N GLY A 127 12.04 19.34 19.18
CA GLY A 127 12.81 19.69 20.38
C GLY A 127 12.54 18.80 21.62
N ASP A 128 11.45 18.03 21.61
CA ASP A 128 11.08 17.05 22.63
C ASP A 128 11.53 15.61 22.31
N GLY A 129 12.23 15.40 21.20
CA GLY A 129 12.75 14.09 20.79
C GLY A 129 11.75 13.22 20.01
N VAL A 130 10.53 13.69 19.77
CA VAL A 130 9.48 12.91 19.08
C VAL A 130 9.51 13.19 17.58
N LEU A 131 9.38 12.13 16.77
CA LEU A 131 9.26 12.24 15.32
C LEU A 131 7.85 12.74 14.96
N ARG A 132 7.76 13.83 14.21
CA ARG A 132 6.48 14.37 13.73
C ARG A 132 6.60 14.85 12.30
N PHE A 133 5.55 14.62 11.52
CA PHE A 133 5.45 15.13 10.16
C PHE A 133 4.25 16.08 10.03
N ARG A 134 4.40 17.30 10.56
CA ARG A 134 3.33 18.33 10.53
C ARG A 134 3.11 18.89 9.13
N ASP A 135 2.10 19.72 8.95
CA ASP A 135 1.94 20.54 7.74
C ASP A 135 2.80 21.83 7.79
N GLY A 136 2.68 22.68 6.77
CA GLY A 136 3.37 23.97 6.71
C GLY A 136 2.83 25.01 7.71
N TYR A 137 1.59 24.86 8.17
CA TYR A 137 0.99 25.75 9.16
C TYR A 137 1.41 25.42 10.59
N GLY A 138 2.07 24.27 10.79
CA GLY A 138 2.50 23.82 12.11
C GLY A 138 1.33 23.35 12.96
N ASN A 139 0.26 22.89 12.32
CA ASN A 139 -0.90 22.39 13.03
C ASN A 139 -0.50 21.24 13.96
N SER A 140 -1.14 21.23 15.10
CA SER A 140 -1.05 20.17 16.08
C SER A 140 -2.45 19.72 16.38
N ASP A 141 -2.64 18.42 16.51
CA ASP A 141 -3.91 17.92 16.99
C ASP A 141 -4.19 18.51 18.39
N ALA A 142 -5.41 18.99 18.61
CA ALA A 142 -5.80 19.75 19.81
C ALA A 142 -5.70 18.94 21.12
N LEU A 143 -5.28 17.67 21.04
CA LEU A 143 -5.18 16.71 22.13
C LEU A 143 -3.79 16.06 22.17
N GLY A 144 -2.77 16.86 22.48
CA GLY A 144 -1.48 16.36 22.96
C GLY A 144 -0.54 15.73 21.92
N SER A 145 0.65 15.37 22.39
CA SER A 145 1.78 14.85 21.62
C SER A 145 1.64 13.41 21.12
N SER A 146 0.47 12.80 21.31
CA SER A 146 0.19 11.37 21.09
C SER A 146 -0.81 11.08 19.98
N MET A 147 -1.13 12.06 19.12
CA MET A 147 -2.02 11.81 17.99
C MET A 147 -1.24 11.41 16.73
N PRO A 148 -1.63 10.31 16.07
CA PRO A 148 -0.80 9.63 15.09
C PRO A 148 -0.75 10.32 13.71
N ASN A 149 -1.48 11.43 13.53
CA ASN A 149 -1.55 12.18 12.27
C ASN A 149 -0.91 13.57 12.34
N PHE A 150 -0.31 13.98 13.46
CA PHE A 150 0.51 15.19 13.56
C PHE A 150 -0.14 16.49 13.05
N GLY A 151 -1.45 16.67 13.27
CA GLY A 151 -2.19 17.85 12.80
C GLY A 151 -2.85 17.70 11.43
N TRP A 152 -2.63 16.58 10.74
CA TRP A 152 -3.34 16.25 9.50
C TRP A 152 -4.67 15.56 9.80
N SER A 153 -5.69 15.86 9.00
CA SER A 153 -6.90 15.06 8.92
C SER A 153 -6.68 13.98 7.85
N TYR A 154 -6.33 12.78 8.29
CA TYR A 154 -6.10 11.60 7.46
C TYR A 154 -7.30 10.65 7.59
N ALA A 155 -7.86 10.22 6.46
CA ALA A 155 -8.94 9.25 6.45
C ALA A 155 -8.77 8.25 5.31
N ILE A 156 -8.90 6.95 5.62
CA ILE A 156 -9.16 5.94 4.61
C ILE A 156 -10.67 5.90 4.42
N ILE A 157 -11.12 6.17 3.20
CA ILE A 157 -12.51 6.05 2.82
C ILE A 157 -12.65 4.75 2.04
N ALA A 158 -13.35 3.79 2.64
CA ALA A 158 -13.87 2.62 1.95
C ALA A 158 -15.39 2.83 1.79
N ASP A 159 -15.92 2.58 0.59
CA ASP A 159 -17.35 2.71 0.37
C ASP A 159 -18.12 1.62 1.17
N ALA A 160 -18.87 2.06 2.18
CA ALA A 160 -19.71 1.20 3.01
C ALA A 160 -20.89 0.57 2.25
N LEU A 161 -21.14 0.97 0.99
CA LEU A 161 -22.24 0.49 0.15
C LEU A 161 -21.80 -0.53 -0.92
N GLY A 162 -20.59 -1.07 -0.83
CA GLY A 162 -20.10 -2.07 -1.78
C GLY A 162 -19.60 -1.47 -3.10
N GLY A 163 -19.29 -0.17 -3.14
CA GLY A 163 -18.51 0.42 -4.22
C GLY A 163 -17.02 0.10 -4.08
N ASP A 164 -16.36 -0.12 -5.22
CA ASP A 164 -14.94 -0.44 -5.33
C ASP A 164 -13.99 0.73 -4.94
N GLU A 165 -14.47 1.83 -4.37
CA GLU A 165 -13.66 3.03 -4.14
C GLU A 165 -13.01 3.00 -2.74
N THR A 166 -11.85 2.34 -2.63
CA THR A 166 -10.93 2.57 -1.50
C THR A 166 -9.97 3.70 -1.85
N ARG A 167 -9.96 4.76 -1.04
CA ARG A 167 -9.07 5.92 -1.24
C ARG A 167 -8.59 6.52 0.07
N VAL A 168 -7.54 7.34 -0.02
CA VAL A 168 -7.01 8.14 1.08
C VAL A 168 -7.35 9.61 0.85
N ASP A 169 -8.02 10.21 1.82
CA ASP A 169 -8.28 11.65 1.89
C ASP A 169 -7.34 12.27 2.92
N LEU A 170 -6.71 13.39 2.55
CA LEU A 170 -5.78 14.12 3.41
C LEU A 170 -6.12 15.61 3.41
N ASN A 171 -6.36 16.17 4.59
CA ASN A 171 -6.62 17.60 4.76
C ASN A 171 -5.67 18.22 5.78
N SER A 172 -5.25 19.45 5.51
CA SER A 172 -4.53 20.33 6.42
C SER A 172 -5.42 21.55 6.66
N ASN A 173 -5.65 21.86 7.94
CA ASN A 173 -6.41 23.03 8.30
C ASN A 173 -5.57 24.29 8.01
N GLY A 174 -6.20 25.36 7.53
CA GLY A 174 -5.54 26.65 7.40
C GLY A 174 -5.17 27.25 8.76
N PHE A 175 -4.59 28.45 8.76
CA PHE A 175 -4.23 29.19 9.97
C PHE A 175 -5.42 29.45 10.92
N ASN A 176 -6.65 29.43 10.41
CA ASN A 176 -7.85 29.60 11.20
C ASN A 176 -8.66 28.29 11.26
N SER A 177 -8.61 27.59 12.40
CA SER A 177 -9.34 26.33 12.60
C SER A 177 -10.89 26.47 12.64
N THR A 178 -11.42 27.69 12.46
CA THR A 178 -12.86 27.98 12.54
C THR A 178 -13.50 28.35 11.20
N ASP A 179 -12.70 28.52 10.15
CA ASP A 179 -13.16 28.80 8.79
C ASP A 179 -12.30 28.02 7.80
N ALA A 180 -12.93 27.25 6.91
CA ALA A 180 -12.24 26.44 5.88
C ALA A 180 -11.53 27.30 4.82
N THR A 181 -11.68 28.63 4.90
CA THR A 181 -10.98 29.62 4.06
C THR A 181 -9.47 29.59 4.35
N GLY A 182 -8.76 28.66 3.72
CA GLY A 182 -7.32 28.45 3.88
C GLY A 182 -6.92 26.98 4.02
N ASP A 183 -7.90 26.07 4.15
CA ASP A 183 -7.66 24.63 4.20
C ASP A 183 -7.09 24.13 2.87
N ILE A 184 -6.20 23.14 2.97
CA ILE A 184 -5.64 22.45 1.82
C ILE A 184 -6.09 21.01 1.89
N SER A 185 -6.80 20.57 0.86
CA SER A 185 -7.41 19.25 0.78
C SER A 185 -6.92 18.47 -0.42
N ALA A 186 -6.67 17.18 -0.20
CA ALA A 186 -6.44 16.17 -1.21
C ALA A 186 -7.44 15.03 -0.97
N SER A 187 -8.67 15.18 -1.49
CA SER A 187 -9.80 14.25 -1.31
C SER A 187 -9.71 12.95 -2.12
N GLN A 188 -8.54 12.69 -2.72
CA GLN A 188 -8.16 11.50 -3.49
C GLN A 188 -6.62 11.46 -3.56
N LEU A 189 -5.95 11.57 -2.41
CA LEU A 189 -4.48 11.57 -2.37
C LEU A 189 -3.92 10.28 -2.98
N VAL A 190 -4.55 9.16 -2.64
CA VAL A 190 -4.30 7.81 -3.18
C VAL A 190 -5.65 7.20 -3.50
N VAL A 191 -5.82 6.62 -4.68
CA VAL A 191 -7.03 5.89 -5.10
C VAL A 191 -6.72 4.41 -5.32
N LYS A 192 -7.74 3.53 -5.36
CA LYS A 192 -7.58 2.07 -5.55
C LYS A 192 -6.57 1.72 -6.65
N ASP A 193 -6.70 2.31 -7.83
CA ASP A 193 -5.80 2.05 -8.98
C ASP A 193 -4.33 2.44 -8.76
N ASP A 194 -4.03 3.25 -7.73
CA ASP A 194 -2.65 3.62 -7.40
C ASP A 194 -1.93 2.52 -6.60
N TRP A 195 -2.65 1.60 -5.96
CA TRP A 195 -2.06 0.63 -5.04
C TRP A 195 -2.63 -0.79 -5.14
N GLN A 196 -3.71 -1.03 -5.89
CA GLN A 196 -4.28 -2.34 -6.16
C GLN A 196 -4.50 -2.59 -7.65
N ILE A 197 -4.54 -3.87 -8.02
CA ILE A 197 -5.09 -4.36 -9.29
C ILE A 197 -6.31 -5.24 -9.02
N SER A 198 -7.22 -5.29 -9.98
CA SER A 198 -8.48 -6.04 -9.89
C SER A 198 -8.52 -7.29 -10.75
N SER A 199 -7.51 -7.54 -11.59
CA SER A 199 -7.47 -8.74 -12.43
C SER A 199 -6.06 -9.15 -12.81
N ILE A 200 -5.85 -10.45 -12.92
CA ILE A 200 -4.61 -11.06 -13.42
C ILE A 200 -5.01 -12.11 -14.46
N THR A 201 -4.44 -12.00 -15.66
CA THR A 201 -4.57 -13.03 -16.68
C THR A 201 -3.49 -14.10 -16.47
N VAL A 202 -3.88 -15.36 -16.48
CA VAL A 202 -2.93 -16.49 -16.48
C VAL A 202 -2.92 -17.10 -17.88
N ASN A 203 -1.73 -17.18 -18.48
CA ASN A 203 -1.48 -17.96 -19.68
C ASN A 203 -1.02 -19.36 -19.27
N PHE A 204 -1.93 -20.32 -19.37
CA PHE A 204 -1.63 -21.73 -19.17
C PHE A 204 -0.90 -22.27 -20.38
N ILE A 205 0.24 -22.93 -20.17
CA ILE A 205 1.07 -23.53 -21.20
C ILE A 205 1.21 -25.02 -20.89
N ASN A 206 0.68 -25.87 -21.76
CA ASN A 206 0.75 -27.32 -21.59
C ASN A 206 1.98 -27.90 -22.28
N GLN A 207 2.95 -28.37 -21.49
CA GLN A 207 4.15 -29.04 -22.01
C GLN A 207 4.03 -30.57 -22.09
N ASN A 208 2.90 -31.12 -21.65
CA ASN A 208 2.64 -32.55 -21.71
C ASN A 208 2.40 -33.04 -23.14
N ALA A 209 2.60 -34.34 -23.33
CA ALA A 209 2.27 -35.04 -24.58
C ALA A 209 0.75 -35.20 -24.80
N ASN A 210 -0.05 -35.05 -23.74
CA ASN A 210 -1.51 -35.15 -23.77
C ASN A 210 -2.14 -33.80 -23.45
N SER A 211 -3.41 -33.63 -23.83
CA SER A 211 -4.20 -32.48 -23.41
C SER A 211 -4.41 -32.51 -21.89
N LYS A 212 -4.55 -31.32 -21.28
CA LYS A 212 -4.80 -31.14 -19.84
C LYS A 212 -5.89 -30.08 -19.63
N PRO A 213 -6.60 -30.10 -18.49
CA PRO A 213 -6.61 -31.14 -17.45
C PRO A 213 -7.30 -32.45 -17.91
N ASP A 214 -7.01 -33.58 -17.26
CA ASP A 214 -7.58 -34.91 -17.60
C ASP A 214 -9.06 -35.05 -17.20
N SER A 215 -9.55 -34.16 -16.32
CA SER A 215 -10.95 -34.01 -15.93
C SER A 215 -11.28 -32.52 -15.81
N GLU A 216 -12.57 -32.18 -15.69
CA GLU A 216 -12.95 -30.81 -15.37
C GLU A 216 -12.39 -30.41 -13.99
N VAL A 217 -11.78 -29.23 -13.91
CA VAL A 217 -11.21 -28.70 -12.67
C VAL A 217 -11.63 -27.25 -12.48
N LYS A 218 -11.80 -26.87 -11.23
CA LYS A 218 -12.10 -25.51 -10.81
C LYS A 218 -10.86 -24.92 -10.14
N LEU A 219 -10.28 -23.91 -10.78
CA LEU A 219 -9.04 -23.27 -10.36
C LEU A 219 -9.32 -21.94 -9.68
N ILE A 220 -8.47 -21.61 -8.71
CA ILE A 220 -8.39 -20.28 -8.08
C ILE A 220 -6.94 -19.82 -8.19
N LEU A 221 -6.76 -18.54 -8.52
CA LEU A 221 -5.46 -17.89 -8.43
C LEU A 221 -5.31 -17.30 -7.03
N ARG A 222 -4.37 -17.84 -6.25
CA ARG A 222 -4.02 -17.35 -4.92
C ARG A 222 -2.78 -16.49 -4.98
N ILE A 223 -2.85 -15.29 -4.42
CA ILE A 223 -1.73 -14.35 -4.31
C ILE A 223 -1.33 -14.21 -2.84
N TYR A 224 -0.07 -14.47 -2.54
CA TYR A 224 0.50 -14.42 -1.20
C TYR A 224 1.24 -13.12 -0.94
N ASN A 225 0.93 -12.50 0.20
CA ASN A 225 1.74 -11.48 0.87
C ASN A 225 2.78 -12.15 1.79
N SER A 226 2.35 -13.19 2.52
CA SER A 226 3.19 -14.07 3.36
C SER A 226 2.60 -15.48 3.36
N GLU A 227 3.24 -16.45 4.02
CA GLU A 227 2.73 -17.82 4.17
C GLU A 227 1.28 -17.87 4.70
N THR A 228 0.94 -16.98 5.64
CA THR A 228 -0.37 -16.96 6.30
C THR A 228 -1.32 -15.89 5.78
N GLU A 229 -0.86 -15.03 4.88
CA GLU A 229 -1.64 -13.90 4.37
C GLU A 229 -1.71 -13.95 2.84
N TYR A 230 -2.90 -14.22 2.34
CA TYR A 230 -3.16 -14.35 0.92
C TYR A 230 -4.51 -13.77 0.52
N VAL A 231 -4.67 -13.59 -0.78
CA VAL A 231 -5.87 -13.10 -1.44
C VAL A 231 -6.20 -14.02 -2.61
N ASP A 232 -7.44 -14.47 -2.65
CA ASP A 232 -7.93 -15.35 -3.70
C ASP A 232 -8.71 -14.57 -4.75
N GLY A 233 -8.48 -14.92 -6.02
CA GLY A 233 -9.31 -14.47 -7.13
C GLY A 233 -10.62 -15.24 -7.22
N ASP A 234 -11.46 -14.85 -8.17
CA ASP A 234 -12.60 -15.65 -8.58
C ASP A 234 -12.16 -17.02 -9.11
N SER A 235 -13.11 -17.93 -9.17
CA SER A 235 -12.84 -19.28 -9.65
C SER A 235 -13.06 -19.40 -11.16
N VAL A 236 -12.13 -20.05 -11.85
CA VAL A 236 -12.23 -20.37 -13.27
C VAL A 236 -12.33 -21.88 -13.47
N THR A 237 -13.26 -22.33 -14.30
CA THR A 237 -13.40 -23.75 -14.65
C THR A 237 -12.67 -24.07 -15.95
N LEU A 238 -11.71 -25.00 -15.90
CA LEU A 238 -11.12 -25.61 -17.08
C LEU A 238 -11.80 -26.95 -17.35
N ALA A 239 -12.42 -27.06 -18.52
CA ALA A 239 -12.99 -28.33 -18.98
C ALA A 239 -11.90 -29.38 -19.23
N GLN A 240 -12.29 -30.65 -19.25
CA GLN A 240 -11.41 -31.74 -19.70
C GLN A 240 -10.82 -31.42 -21.09
N ASP A 241 -9.52 -31.71 -21.26
CA ASP A 241 -8.76 -31.47 -22.48
C ASP A 241 -8.73 -30.00 -22.95
N ALA A 242 -9.03 -29.05 -22.05
CA ALA A 242 -9.13 -27.62 -22.37
C ALA A 242 -7.87 -27.02 -23.00
N ILE A 243 -6.70 -27.59 -22.71
CA ILE A 243 -5.40 -27.14 -23.19
C ILE A 243 -4.75 -28.28 -23.97
N PRO A 244 -4.72 -28.22 -25.32
CA PRO A 244 -4.11 -29.26 -26.14
C PRO A 244 -2.63 -29.50 -25.79
N ALA A 245 -2.10 -30.68 -26.13
CA ALA A 245 -0.68 -30.98 -26.01
C ALA A 245 0.19 -29.94 -26.75
N GLY A 246 1.14 -29.31 -26.06
CA GLY A 246 1.95 -28.20 -26.60
C GLY A 246 1.18 -26.90 -26.84
N GLY A 247 -0.07 -26.81 -26.39
CA GLY A 247 -0.97 -25.68 -26.55
C GLY A 247 -0.90 -24.68 -25.40
N GLN A 248 -1.68 -23.60 -25.54
CA GLN A 248 -1.85 -22.59 -24.50
C GLN A 248 -3.29 -22.09 -24.43
N ARG A 249 -3.69 -21.60 -23.26
CA ARG A 249 -5.01 -21.00 -23.02
C ARG A 249 -4.86 -19.88 -22.01
N GLN A 250 -5.57 -18.77 -22.24
CA GLN A 250 -5.60 -17.66 -21.29
C GLN A 250 -6.92 -17.65 -20.54
N GLU A 251 -6.84 -17.42 -19.23
CA GLU A 251 -7.99 -17.13 -18.39
C GLU A 251 -7.69 -15.92 -17.51
N THR A 252 -8.70 -15.13 -17.22
CA THR A 252 -8.57 -13.95 -16.36
C THR A 252 -9.23 -14.22 -15.03
N PHE A 253 -8.45 -14.06 -13.96
CA PHE A 253 -8.91 -14.11 -12.58
C PHE A 253 -9.19 -12.69 -12.11
N ASN A 254 -10.38 -12.46 -11.57
CA ASN A 254 -10.83 -11.17 -11.05
C ASN A 254 -10.75 -11.16 -9.52
N PHE A 255 -10.42 -9.99 -8.99
CA PHE A 255 -10.23 -9.70 -7.59
C PHE A 255 -11.17 -8.55 -7.24
N ASP A 256 -12.26 -8.85 -6.53
CA ASP A 256 -13.36 -7.93 -6.28
C ASP A 256 -13.21 -7.18 -4.96
N GLY A 257 -13.74 -5.94 -4.88
CA GLY A 257 -13.94 -5.23 -3.62
C GLY A 257 -12.71 -5.15 -2.72
N SER A 258 -12.80 -5.78 -1.54
CA SER A 258 -11.76 -5.90 -0.50
C SER A 258 -10.61 -6.85 -0.85
N ASN A 259 -10.77 -7.68 -1.87
CA ASN A 259 -9.80 -8.69 -2.30
C ASN A 259 -8.87 -8.17 -3.40
N GLY A 260 -8.75 -6.84 -3.57
CA GLY A 260 -7.83 -6.27 -4.55
C GLY A 260 -6.37 -6.64 -4.23
N VAL A 261 -5.60 -7.00 -5.26
CA VAL A 261 -4.20 -7.40 -5.07
C VAL A 261 -3.33 -6.16 -5.00
N ALA A 262 -2.67 -5.94 -3.87
CA ALA A 262 -1.79 -4.79 -3.69
C ALA A 262 -0.56 -4.84 -4.61
N ILE A 263 -0.08 -3.68 -5.05
CA ILE A 263 1.19 -3.53 -5.78
C ILE A 263 2.36 -4.01 -4.90
N GLY A 264 3.48 -4.39 -5.51
CA GLY A 264 4.63 -4.96 -4.79
C GLY A 264 5.10 -6.27 -5.39
N THR A 265 6.14 -6.84 -4.79
CA THR A 265 6.53 -8.23 -5.09
C THR A 265 5.64 -9.16 -4.27
N ARG A 266 5.00 -10.10 -4.95
CA ARG A 266 4.05 -11.07 -4.39
C ARG A 266 4.38 -12.47 -4.87
N ALA A 267 3.91 -13.46 -4.14
CA ALA A 267 3.97 -14.85 -4.55
C ALA A 267 2.60 -15.25 -5.12
N TYR A 268 2.55 -16.20 -6.04
CA TYR A 268 1.30 -16.74 -6.55
C TYR A 268 1.37 -18.25 -6.78
N ALA A 269 0.23 -18.90 -6.61
CA ALA A 269 0.00 -20.29 -6.98
C ALA A 269 -1.38 -20.44 -7.60
N LEU A 270 -1.52 -21.40 -8.51
CA LEU A 270 -2.82 -21.89 -8.93
C LEU A 270 -3.19 -23.07 -8.06
N VAL A 271 -4.38 -23.01 -7.48
CA VAL A 271 -4.89 -24.02 -6.56
C VAL A 271 -6.25 -24.53 -7.02
N CYS A 272 -6.59 -25.75 -6.62
CA CYS A 272 -7.90 -26.33 -6.86
C CYS A 272 -8.36 -27.21 -5.71
N TYR A 273 -9.67 -27.45 -5.66
CA TYR A 273 -10.31 -28.29 -4.66
C TYR A 273 -10.46 -29.72 -5.17
N GLU A 274 -10.16 -30.71 -4.33
CA GLU A 274 -10.59 -32.10 -4.54
C GLU A 274 -12.04 -32.33 -4.06
N GLU A 275 -12.41 -31.81 -2.88
CA GLU A 275 -13.76 -31.92 -2.33
C GLU A 275 -14.19 -30.60 -1.68
N PHE A 276 -15.40 -30.12 -2.01
CA PHE A 276 -15.97 -28.83 -1.55
C PHE A 276 -16.26 -28.75 -0.03
N SER A 277 -15.59 -29.54 0.81
CA SER A 277 -15.94 -29.71 2.22
C SER A 277 -15.13 -28.83 3.18
N ASP A 278 -13.92 -28.41 2.80
CA ASP A 278 -13.11 -27.47 3.56
C ASP A 278 -12.62 -26.33 2.66
N ALA A 279 -12.73 -25.11 3.16
CA ALA A 279 -12.33 -23.91 2.44
C ALA A 279 -10.82 -23.70 2.45
N ASP A 280 -10.05 -24.52 3.18
CA ASP A 280 -8.60 -24.46 3.31
C ASP A 280 -7.87 -25.71 2.74
N ASP A 281 -8.60 -26.71 2.25
CA ASP A 281 -8.05 -27.93 1.65
C ASP A 281 -7.82 -27.73 0.15
N TYR A 282 -6.68 -27.10 -0.18
CA TYR A 282 -6.27 -26.82 -1.54
C TYR A 282 -5.05 -27.63 -1.94
N GLU A 283 -5.10 -28.11 -3.17
CA GLU A 283 -3.95 -28.72 -3.84
C GLU A 283 -3.42 -27.79 -4.91
N VAL A 284 -2.10 -27.78 -5.09
CA VAL A 284 -1.47 -27.04 -6.19
C VAL A 284 -1.86 -27.67 -7.52
N TYR A 285 -2.30 -26.84 -8.47
CA TYR A 285 -2.58 -27.29 -9.83
C TYR A 285 -1.30 -27.45 -10.64
N ASP A 286 -0.82 -28.68 -10.84
CA ASP A 286 0.33 -28.98 -11.70
C ASP A 286 -0.08 -29.55 -13.09
N GLY A 287 -1.39 -29.65 -13.36
CA GLY A 287 -1.92 -30.26 -14.57
C GLY A 287 -3.16 -31.11 -14.28
N ASP A 288 -3.28 -31.58 -13.04
CA ASP A 288 -4.48 -32.16 -12.46
C ASP A 288 -4.76 -31.54 -11.07
N CYS A 289 -5.81 -32.04 -10.42
CA CYS A 289 -6.22 -31.63 -9.08
C CYS A 289 -6.34 -32.89 -8.24
N VAL A 290 -5.19 -33.41 -7.80
CA VAL A 290 -5.13 -34.60 -6.95
C VAL A 290 -4.48 -34.32 -5.60
N SER A 291 -4.91 -35.01 -4.54
CA SER A 291 -4.38 -34.90 -3.16
C SER A 291 -2.91 -35.32 -2.98
N GLY A 292 -2.23 -35.66 -4.07
CA GLY A 292 -0.80 -35.97 -4.10
C GLY A 292 0.08 -34.78 -4.50
N ASN A 293 -0.50 -33.66 -4.93
CA ASN A 293 0.24 -32.52 -5.48
C ASN A 293 0.90 -31.67 -4.38
N GLY A 294 0.41 -31.80 -3.15
CA GLY A 294 1.02 -31.27 -1.95
C GLY A 294 0.63 -29.81 -1.69
N GLU A 295 0.77 -29.41 -0.43
CA GLU A 295 0.53 -28.05 0.01
C GLU A 295 1.46 -27.04 -0.69
N THR A 296 1.01 -25.79 -0.73
CA THR A 296 1.77 -24.68 -1.32
C THR A 296 3.10 -24.48 -0.61
N SER A 297 4.20 -24.63 -1.37
CA SER A 297 5.57 -24.48 -0.88
C SER A 297 6.43 -23.71 -1.88
N SER A 298 7.64 -23.31 -1.46
CA SER A 298 8.60 -22.58 -2.31
C SER A 298 8.96 -23.28 -3.62
N ALA A 299 8.69 -24.58 -3.76
CA ALA A 299 8.88 -25.32 -5.00
C ALA A 299 7.81 -25.03 -6.06
N ASN A 300 6.59 -24.68 -5.61
CA ASN A 300 5.38 -24.62 -6.43
C ASN A 300 4.80 -23.20 -6.54
N ILE A 301 5.27 -22.30 -5.69
CA ILE A 301 4.91 -20.88 -5.70
C ILE A 301 5.86 -20.11 -6.61
N ARG A 302 5.32 -19.16 -7.37
CA ARG A 302 6.09 -18.30 -8.26
C ARG A 302 6.04 -16.85 -7.76
N ALA A 303 7.12 -16.10 -7.93
CA ALA A 303 7.14 -14.68 -7.63
C ALA A 303 6.65 -13.86 -8.82
N LEU A 304 5.89 -12.81 -8.53
CA LEU A 304 5.33 -11.83 -9.45
C LEU A 304 5.63 -10.44 -8.87
N THR A 305 5.87 -9.47 -9.74
CA THR A 305 6.03 -8.07 -9.33
C THR A 305 4.93 -7.24 -9.97
N ILE A 306 4.08 -6.65 -9.14
CA ILE A 306 2.87 -5.94 -9.53
C ILE A 306 3.14 -4.45 -9.46
N ALA A 307 3.02 -3.78 -10.61
CA ALA A 307 3.06 -2.35 -10.77
C ALA A 307 1.62 -1.76 -10.88
N PRO A 308 1.40 -0.52 -10.43
CA PRO A 308 0.09 0.11 -10.52
C PRO A 308 -0.36 0.33 -11.96
N ARG A 309 -1.68 0.27 -12.19
CA ARG A 309 -2.35 0.60 -13.47
C ARG A 309 -1.85 -0.18 -14.69
N GLN A 310 -1.40 -1.40 -14.51
CA GLN A 310 -1.00 -2.28 -15.59
C GLN A 310 -1.85 -3.54 -15.64
N SER A 311 -2.03 -4.08 -16.85
CA SER A 311 -2.57 -5.42 -17.05
C SER A 311 -1.47 -6.44 -16.82
N PHE A 312 -1.73 -7.45 -15.99
CA PHE A 312 -0.76 -8.49 -15.68
C PHE A 312 -1.13 -9.78 -16.39
N THR A 313 -0.16 -10.35 -17.11
CA THR A 313 -0.23 -11.71 -17.61
C THR A 313 0.90 -12.52 -17.00
N VAL A 314 0.56 -13.59 -16.30
CA VAL A 314 1.53 -14.54 -15.74
C VAL A 314 1.49 -15.85 -16.52
N GLU A 315 2.62 -16.54 -16.59
CA GLU A 315 2.69 -17.85 -17.23
C GLU A 315 2.55 -18.95 -16.17
N TRP A 316 1.72 -19.94 -16.47
CA TRP A 316 1.63 -21.19 -15.71
C TRP A 316 1.95 -22.35 -16.63
N ILE A 317 3.15 -22.91 -16.45
CA ILE A 317 3.58 -24.10 -17.17
C ILE A 317 3.10 -25.30 -16.36
N THR A 318 2.18 -26.07 -16.92
CA THR A 318 1.82 -27.38 -16.36
C THR A 318 2.93 -28.37 -16.75
N PRO A 319 3.75 -28.85 -15.81
CA PRO A 319 4.82 -29.81 -16.06
C PRO A 319 4.33 -31.11 -16.71
#